data_AF-A0A4R5KQS2-F1
#
_entry.id   AF-A0A4R5KQS2-F1
#
_cell.length_a   1.000
_cell.length_b   1.000
_cell.length_c   1.000
_cell.angle_alpha   90.00
_cell.angle_beta   90.00
_cell.angle_gamma   90.00
#
_symmetry.space_group_name_H-M   'P 1'
#
loop_
_entity.id
_entity.type
_entity.pdbx_description
1 polymer ?
#
loop_
_entity_poly.entity_id
_entity_poly.type
_entity_poly.pdbx_seq_one_letter_code
_entity_poly.pdbx_strand_id
1 'polypeptide(L)'
;MADHLQSFIQDLIHKNDGIFKDADFKDCKGSAADIEEMLHNLESTEVHFKRKLSELSVIHPPDKEKIIYLQGLVDGMNLAIKPLQLYLQCDGGNHPAS
;
A
#
# COMPACT_ATOMS: atom_id res chain seq x y z
N MET A 1 4.52 -10.08 2.65
CA MET A 1 3.59 -8.99 3.00
C MET A 1 2.78 -9.43 4.21
N ALA A 2 1.90 -10.43 4.10
CA ALA A 2 1.30 -11.10 5.27
C ALA A 2 2.34 -11.55 6.31
N ASP A 3 3.44 -12.16 5.85
CA ASP A 3 4.39 -12.80 6.76
C ASP A 3 5.10 -11.86 7.76
N HIS A 4 5.27 -10.57 7.50
CA HIS A 4 6.14 -9.72 8.34
C HIS A 4 5.39 -8.97 9.43
N LEU A 5 4.25 -8.36 9.12
CA LEU A 5 3.40 -7.74 10.13
C LEU A 5 2.74 -8.82 10.99
N GLN A 6 2.34 -9.93 10.35
CA GLN A 6 1.84 -11.09 11.07
C GLN A 6 2.93 -11.73 11.92
N SER A 7 4.19 -11.79 11.46
CA SER A 7 5.32 -12.25 12.28
C SER A 7 5.64 -11.29 13.42
N PHE A 8 5.61 -9.97 13.22
CA PHE A 8 5.81 -8.99 14.30
C PHE A 8 4.72 -9.09 15.36
N ILE A 9 3.46 -9.16 14.94
CA ILE A 9 2.32 -9.32 15.85
C ILE A 9 2.42 -10.68 16.58
N GLN A 10 2.80 -11.75 15.88
CA GLN A 10 3.02 -13.07 16.51
C GLN A 10 4.19 -13.06 17.51
N ASP A 11 5.29 -12.37 17.20
CA ASP A 11 6.44 -12.21 18.08
C ASP A 11 6.08 -11.42 19.35
N LEU A 12 5.25 -10.38 19.21
CA LEU A 12 4.75 -9.57 20.31
C LEU A 12 3.81 -10.37 21.21
N ILE A 13 2.95 -11.21 20.62
CA ILE A 13 2.08 -12.14 21.34
C ILE A 13 2.95 -13.14 22.11
N HIS A 14 3.86 -13.85 21.44
CA HIS A 14 4.74 -14.85 22.06
C HIS A 14 5.58 -14.30 23.21
N LYS A 15 6.17 -13.11 23.04
CA LYS A 15 7.01 -12.48 24.09
C LYS A 15 6.19 -12.04 25.30
N ASN A 16 4.87 -11.98 25.18
CA ASN A 16 3.96 -11.49 26.21
C ASN A 16 2.77 -12.45 26.45
N ASP A 17 2.96 -13.77 26.26
CA ASP A 17 1.90 -14.79 26.37
C ASP A 17 1.15 -14.79 27.72
N GLY A 18 1.70 -14.15 28.76
CA GLY A 18 1.05 -13.95 30.06
C GLY A 18 0.28 -12.63 30.23
N ILE A 19 0.39 -11.69 29.28
CA ILE A 19 -0.15 -10.32 29.36
C ILE A 19 -1.18 -10.09 28.24
N PHE A 20 -0.88 -10.50 27.01
CA PHE A 20 -1.76 -10.33 25.86
C PHE A 20 -2.05 -11.67 25.21
N LYS A 21 -3.30 -11.87 24.83
CA LYS A 21 -3.78 -13.03 24.07
C LYS A 21 -3.98 -12.64 22.62
N ASP A 22 -4.01 -13.64 21.74
CA ASP A 22 -4.30 -13.45 20.31
C ASP A 22 -5.56 -12.60 20.04
N ALA A 23 -6.58 -12.74 20.90
CA ALA A 23 -7.83 -11.98 20.83
C ALA A 23 -7.65 -10.47 21.06
N ASP A 24 -6.66 -10.06 21.87
CA ASP A 24 -6.39 -8.65 22.19
C ASP A 24 -5.81 -7.89 20.98
N PHE A 25 -5.30 -8.62 19.98
CA PHE A 25 -4.76 -8.05 18.74
C PHE A 25 -5.70 -8.18 17.54
N LYS A 26 -6.91 -8.73 17.73
CA LYS A 26 -7.85 -8.99 16.63
C LYS A 26 -8.16 -7.73 15.83
N ASP A 27 -8.47 -6.63 16.51
CA ASP A 27 -8.86 -5.38 15.88
C ASP A 27 -7.66 -4.69 15.20
N CYS A 28 -6.46 -4.84 15.77
CA CYS A 28 -5.21 -4.38 15.16
C CYS A 28 -4.90 -5.15 13.87
N LYS A 29 -5.04 -6.49 13.89
CA LYS A 29 -4.86 -7.35 12.71
C LYS A 29 -5.88 -7.00 11.63
N GLY A 30 -7.14 -6.74 12.01
CA GLY A 30 -8.19 -6.29 11.08
C GLY A 30 -7.86 -4.95 10.44
N SER A 31 -7.53 -3.94 11.25
CA SER A 31 -7.17 -2.60 10.75
C SER A 31 -5.96 -2.62 9.82
N ALA A 32 -4.98 -3.49 10.10
CA ALA A 32 -3.84 -3.67 9.21
C ALA A 32 -4.24 -4.27 7.86
N ALA A 33 -5.09 -5.30 7.85
CA ALA A 33 -5.60 -5.90 6.62
C ALA A 33 -6.40 -4.89 5.79
N ASP A 34 -7.21 -4.04 6.42
CA ASP A 34 -7.97 -2.99 5.75
C ASP A 34 -7.04 -1.97 5.05
N ILE A 35 -5.92 -1.62 5.69
CA ILE A 35 -4.91 -0.72 5.11
C ILE A 35 -4.21 -1.37 3.92
N GLU A 36 -3.84 -2.65 4.02
CA GLU A 36 -3.24 -3.41 2.93
C GLU A 36 -4.20 -3.50 1.72
N GLU A 37 -5.47 -3.79 1.97
CA GLU A 37 -6.51 -3.82 0.93
C GLU A 37 -6.69 -2.45 0.28
N MET A 38 -6.75 -1.38 1.08
CA MET A 38 -6.84 -0.01 0.58
C MET A 38 -5.67 0.34 -0.36
N LEU A 39 -4.44 -0.03 0.01
CA LEU A 39 -3.27 0.22 -0.82
C LEU A 39 -3.34 -0.54 -2.15
N HIS A 40 -3.71 -1.82 -2.10
CA HIS A 40 -3.88 -2.63 -3.29
C HIS A 40 -4.99 -2.08 -4.22
N ASN A 41 -6.07 -1.55 -3.65
CA ASN A 41 -7.16 -0.92 -4.40
C ASN A 41 -6.70 0.40 -5.06
N LEU A 42 -5.88 1.19 -4.38
CA LEU A 42 -5.31 2.42 -4.92
C LEU A 42 -4.35 2.14 -6.08
N GLU A 43 -3.49 1.13 -5.96
CA GLU A 43 -2.60 0.68 -7.05
C GLU A 43 -3.37 0.21 -8.27
N SER A 44 -4.38 -0.65 -8.05
CA SER A 44 -5.24 -1.15 -9.12
C SER A 44 -5.97 -0.01 -9.85
N THR A 45 -6.46 0.97 -9.08
CA THR A 45 -7.13 2.17 -9.60
C THR A 45 -6.18 3.03 -10.44
N GLU A 46 -4.95 3.24 -9.99
CA GLU A 46 -3.93 3.97 -10.74
C GLU A 46 -3.66 3.30 -12.10
N VAL A 47 -3.43 1.98 -12.10
CA VAL A 47 -3.19 1.20 -13.33
C VAL A 47 -4.39 1.30 -14.27
N HIS A 48 -5.61 1.18 -13.75
CA HIS A 48 -6.81 1.32 -14.56
C HIS A 48 -6.89 2.71 -15.20
N PHE A 49 -6.69 3.78 -14.43
CA PHE A 49 -6.77 5.14 -14.99
C PHE A 49 -5.69 5.41 -16.02
N LYS A 50 -4.46 4.91 -15.82
CA LYS A 50 -3.38 5.01 -16.81
C LYS A 50 -3.76 4.36 -18.14
N ARG A 51 -4.33 3.15 -18.10
CA ARG A 51 -4.79 2.44 -19.31
C ARG A 51 -5.87 3.22 -20.03
N LYS A 52 -6.90 3.66 -19.30
CA LYS A 52 -8.01 4.43 -19.86
C LYS A 52 -7.56 5.75 -20.50
N LEU A 53 -6.67 6.49 -19.84
CA LEU A 53 -6.15 7.76 -20.39
C LEU A 53 -5.28 7.52 -21.63
N SER A 54 -4.51 6.44 -21.65
CA SER A 54 -3.71 6.06 -22.83
C SER A 54 -4.60 5.74 -24.03
N GLU A 55 -5.68 4.97 -23.83
CA GLU A 55 -6.68 4.66 -24.86
C GLU A 55 -7.36 5.94 -25.38
N LEU A 56 -7.79 6.82 -24.46
CA LEU A 56 -8.44 8.09 -24.83
C LEU A 56 -7.52 9.02 -25.61
N SER A 57 -6.21 9.01 -25.35
CA SER A 57 -5.23 9.84 -26.08
C SER A 57 -5.15 9.50 -27.56
N VAL A 58 -5.45 8.25 -27.93
CA VAL A 58 -5.47 7.76 -29.30
C VAL A 58 -6.78 8.16 -30.00
N ILE A 59 -7.89 8.14 -29.26
CA ILE A 59 -9.25 8.37 -29.79
C ILE A 59 -9.57 9.87 -29.92
N HIS A 60 -9.04 10.70 -29.01
CA HIS A 60 -9.35 12.15 -28.95
C HIS A 60 -8.10 13.04 -29.03
N PRO A 61 -7.45 13.15 -30.20
CA PRO A 61 -6.28 14.02 -30.40
C PRO A 61 -6.45 15.50 -29.97
N PRO A 62 -7.64 16.14 -30.14
CA PRO A 62 -7.83 17.52 -29.70
C PRO A 62 -7.76 17.73 -28.18
N ASP A 63 -8.02 16.68 -27.38
CA ASP A 63 -8.02 16.75 -25.92
C ASP A 63 -6.68 16.32 -25.31
N LYS A 64 -5.62 16.17 -26.12
CA LYS A 64 -4.31 15.66 -25.71
C LYS A 64 -3.73 16.39 -24.48
N GLU A 65 -3.83 17.72 -24.42
CA GLU A 65 -3.32 18.49 -23.27
C GLU A 65 -4.06 18.15 -21.97
N LYS A 66 -5.40 18.00 -22.02
CA LYS A 66 -6.20 17.60 -20.87
C LYS A 66 -5.84 16.19 -20.42
N ILE A 67 -5.62 15.28 -21.37
CA ILE A 67 -5.26 13.89 -21.09
C ILE A 67 -3.87 13.81 -20.43
N ILE A 68 -2.90 14.60 -20.89
CA ILE A 68 -1.57 14.72 -20.27
C ILE A 68 -1.70 15.25 -18.83
N TYR A 69 -2.52 16.28 -18.61
CA TYR A 69 -2.77 16.81 -17.27
C TYR A 69 -3.38 15.75 -16.34
N LEU A 70 -4.39 15.00 -16.81
CA LEU A 70 -5.01 13.91 -16.06
C LEU A 70 -4.02 12.76 -15.79
N GLN A 71 -3.12 12.44 -16.72
CA GLN A 71 -2.04 11.48 -16.48
C GLN A 71 -1.13 11.94 -15.35
N GLY A 72 -0.76 13.23 -15.32
CA GLY A 72 0.01 13.80 -14.22
C GLY A 72 -0.68 13.70 -12.86
N LEU A 73 -2.01 13.84 -12.79
CA LEU A 73 -2.77 13.63 -11.55
C LEU A 73 -2.76 12.16 -11.11
N VAL A 74 -2.91 11.23 -12.05
CA VAL A 74 -2.84 9.78 -11.77
C VAL A 74 -1.43 9.38 -11.32
N ASP A 75 -0.38 9.92 -11.95
CA ASP A 75 1.01 9.75 -11.49
C ASP A 75 1.24 10.36 -10.10
N GLY A 76 0.51 11.42 -9.76
CA GLY A 76 0.48 12.01 -8.43
C GLY A 76 -0.07 11.08 -7.35
N MET A 77 -0.95 10.14 -7.69
CA MET A 77 -1.42 9.11 -6.72
C MET A 77 -0.24 8.28 -6.20
N ASN A 78 0.77 8.02 -7.04
CA ASN A 78 1.98 7.31 -6.67
C ASN A 78 2.82 8.06 -5.62
N LEU A 79 2.69 9.39 -5.51
CA LEU A 79 3.34 10.18 -4.46
C LEU A 79 2.70 9.96 -3.08
N ALA A 80 1.43 9.54 -3.03
CA ALA A 80 0.75 9.15 -1.80
C ALA A 80 0.93 7.66 -1.50
N ILE A 81 0.89 6.80 -2.52
CA ILE A 81 1.01 5.33 -2.38
C ILE A 81 2.44 4.95 -1.98
N LYS A 82 3.48 5.49 -2.64
CA LYS A 82 4.88 5.07 -2.39
C LYS A 82 5.37 5.30 -0.97
N PRO A 83 5.13 6.47 -0.32
CA PRO A 83 5.50 6.63 1.09
C PRO A 83 4.81 5.61 1.99
N LEU A 84 3.53 5.33 1.77
CA LEU A 84 2.80 4.33 2.56
C LEU A 84 3.39 2.92 2.35
N GLN A 85 3.78 2.57 1.13
CA GLN A 85 4.51 1.33 0.84
C GLN A 85 5.90 1.30 1.51
N LEU A 86 6.63 2.41 1.50
CA LEU A 86 7.95 2.52 2.12
C LEU A 86 7.86 2.38 3.64
N TYR A 87 6.89 3.03 4.29
CA TYR A 87 6.65 2.84 5.72
C TYR A 87 6.31 1.39 6.07
N LEU A 88 5.63 0.66 5.18
CA LEU A 88 5.40 -0.78 5.33
C LEU A 88 6.66 -1.64 5.08
N GLN A 89 7.69 -1.10 4.41
CA GLN A 89 8.93 -1.79 4.08
C GLN A 89 10.11 -1.42 5.01
N CYS A 90 10.08 -0.29 5.71
CA CYS A 90 11.27 0.33 6.28
C CYS A 90 11.75 -0.15 7.66
N ASP A 91 11.15 -1.17 8.28
CA ASP A 91 11.65 -1.68 9.58
C ASP A 91 12.54 -2.95 9.47
N GLY A 92 12.99 -3.28 8.26
CA GLY A 92 13.99 -4.33 8.00
C GLY A 92 15.45 -3.92 8.18
N GLY A 93 15.75 -2.97 9.09
CA GLY A 93 17.03 -2.28 9.10
C GLY A 93 17.62 -1.98 10.48
N ASN A 94 17.59 -2.92 11.44
CA ASN A 94 18.51 -2.84 12.57
C ASN A 94 18.81 -4.22 13.18
N HIS A 95 19.74 -4.96 12.57
CA HIS A 95 20.72 -5.78 13.26
C HIS A 95 21.97 -5.91 12.36
N PRO A 96 23.13 -5.34 12.73
CA PRO A 96 24.38 -5.79 12.16
C PRO A 96 24.62 -7.21 12.67
N ALA A 97 24.48 -8.20 11.78
CA ALA A 97 25.01 -9.52 12.04
C ALA A 97 26.54 -9.43 12.02
N SER A 98 27.13 -10.16 12.97
CA SER A 98 28.55 -10.27 13.32
C SER A 98 29.55 -10.35 12.18
#